data_AF-A0A087T4P8-F1
#
_entry.id   AF-A0A087T4P8-F1
#
_cell.length_a   1.000
_cell.length_b   1.000
_cell.length_c   1.000
_cell.angle_alpha   90.00
_cell.angle_beta   90.00
_cell.angle_gamma   90.00
#
_symmetry.space_group_name_H-M   'P 1'
#
loop_
_entity.id
_entity.type
_entity.pdbx_description
1 polymer ?
#
loop_
_entity_poly.entity_id
_entity_poly.type
_entity_poly.pdbx_seq_one_letter_code
_entity_poly.pdbx_strand_id
1 'polypeptide(L)'
;MGYFTLSVFDVPPGGEITIRLLAKYGVLVEKKVNIIPNQNMGLEMFVPPLRRAIPAELHIYGKFRNGYEINRKENVIIRLKSGYLTLIQTDKPQYKPGQTVRFRVLPLNDDL
;
A
#
# COMPACT_ATOMS: atom_id res chain seq x y z
N MET A 1 3.63 5.62 -1.01
CA MET A 1 4.16 4.24 -1.09
C MET A 1 3.43 3.40 -0.04
N GLY A 2 2.97 2.20 -0.40
CA GLY A 2 2.32 1.28 0.54
C GLY A 2 3.28 0.14 0.86
N TYR A 3 3.52 -0.11 2.15
CA TYR A 3 4.40 -1.18 2.60
C TYR A 3 3.55 -2.38 3.03
N PHE A 4 3.91 -3.57 2.57
CA PHE A 4 3.32 -4.81 3.05
C PHE A 4 4.44 -5.67 3.65
N THR A 5 4.24 -6.15 4.87
CA THR A 5 5.17 -7.08 5.49
C THR A 5 4.71 -8.49 5.19
N LEU A 6 5.59 -9.32 4.63
CA LEU A 6 5.35 -10.75 4.47
C LEU A 6 6.22 -11.52 5.46
N SER A 7 5.57 -12.29 6.32
CA SER A 7 6.24 -13.25 7.18
C SER A 7 5.93 -14.66 6.68
N VAL A 8 7.00 -15.40 6.38
CA VAL A 8 6.90 -16.78 5.89
C VAL A 8 7.59 -17.69 6.92
N PHE A 9 6.83 -18.64 7.47
CA PHE A 9 7.32 -19.59 8.48
C PHE A 9 7.15 -21.02 7.98
N ASP A 10 8.04 -21.91 8.39
CA ASP A 10 7.98 -23.36 8.10
C ASP A 10 7.94 -23.72 6.60
N VAL A 11 8.50 -22.87 5.74
CA VAL A 11 8.51 -23.10 4.28
C VAL A 11 9.86 -23.70 3.82
N PRO A 12 9.84 -24.70 2.92
CA PRO A 12 11.05 -25.31 2.38
C PRO A 12 11.98 -24.31 1.68
N PRO A 13 13.31 -24.50 1.75
CA PRO A 13 14.28 -23.65 1.07
C PRO A 13 14.11 -23.67 -0.46
N GLY A 14 14.27 -22.49 -1.08
CA GLY A 14 14.45 -22.38 -2.53
C GLY A 14 13.17 -22.43 -3.37
N GLY A 15 12.07 -21.86 -2.87
CA GLY A 15 10.86 -21.63 -3.67
C GLY A 15 10.60 -20.17 -3.99
N GLU A 16 9.95 -19.93 -5.13
CA GLU A 16 9.44 -18.61 -5.54
C GLU A 16 7.95 -18.52 -5.21
N ILE A 17 7.56 -17.46 -4.51
CA ILE A 17 6.15 -17.07 -4.37
C ILE A 17 5.88 -15.88 -5.28
N THR A 18 4.72 -15.89 -5.89
CA THR A 18 4.11 -14.73 -6.54
C THR A 18 3.02 -14.16 -5.63
N ILE A 19 3.09 -12.85 -5.42
CA ILE A 19 2.08 -12.06 -4.71
C ILE A 19 1.49 -11.12 -5.73
N ARG A 20 0.17 -11.12 -5.88
CA ARG A 20 -0.51 -10.18 -6.75
C ARG A 20 -1.76 -9.63 -6.11
N LEU A 21 -2.06 -8.39 -6.44
CA LEU A 21 -3.26 -7.69 -6.04
C LEU A 21 -4.16 -7.55 -7.27
N LEU A 22 -5.32 -8.18 -7.24
CA LEU A 22 -6.28 -8.19 -8.36
C LEU A 22 -7.45 -7.26 -8.06
N ALA A 23 -7.75 -6.33 -8.96
CA ALA A 23 -8.99 -5.59 -8.96
C ALA A 23 -9.98 -6.18 -9.97
N LYS A 24 -11.23 -5.68 -9.96
CA LYS A 24 -12.30 -6.11 -10.87
C LYS A 24 -11.89 -6.16 -12.36
N TYR A 25 -10.95 -5.31 -12.78
CA TYR A 25 -10.56 -5.15 -14.19
C TYR A 25 -9.13 -5.65 -14.50
N GLY A 26 -8.43 -6.27 -13.55
CA GLY A 26 -7.10 -6.82 -13.80
C GLY A 26 -6.16 -6.80 -12.60
N VAL A 27 -4.90 -7.20 -12.84
CA VAL A 27 -3.84 -7.19 -11.84
C VAL A 27 -3.33 -5.75 -11.67
N LEU A 28 -3.38 -5.25 -10.44
CA LEU A 28 -2.90 -3.92 -10.08
C LEU A 28 -1.38 -3.91 -9.83
N VAL A 29 -0.90 -4.93 -9.15
CA VAL A 29 0.52 -5.13 -8.86
C VAL A 29 0.78 -6.62 -8.73
N GLU A 30 1.95 -7.04 -9.20
CA GLU A 30 2.47 -8.40 -9.04
C GLU A 30 3.94 -8.32 -8.65
N LYS A 31 4.35 -9.18 -7.72
CA LYS A 31 5.73 -9.29 -7.28
C LYS A 31 6.09 -10.73 -7.05
N LYS A 32 7.23 -11.14 -7.60
CA LYS A 32 7.84 -12.44 -7.37
C LYS A 32 8.94 -12.33 -6.33
N VAL A 33 8.99 -13.29 -5.42
CA VAL A 33 9.87 -13.27 -4.26
C VAL A 33 10.45 -14.66 -4.04
N ASN A 34 11.78 -14.73 -3.98
CA ASN A 34 12.49 -15.93 -3.53
C ASN A 34 12.42 -15.97 -2.01
N ILE A 35 11.92 -17.08 -1.46
CA ILE A 35 11.78 -17.21 -0.01
C ILE A 35 13.09 -17.64 0.61
N ILE A 36 13.43 -16.95 1.69
CA ILE A 36 14.46 -17.36 2.63
C ILE A 36 13.73 -17.97 3.84
N PRO A 37 13.91 -19.27 4.13
CA PRO A 37 13.24 -19.91 5.26
C PRO A 37 13.57 -19.23 6.58
N ASN A 38 12.59 -19.21 7.49
CA ASN A 38 12.73 -18.69 8.86
C ASN A 38 13.17 -17.22 8.92
N GLN A 39 12.89 -16.43 7.89
CA GLN A 39 13.15 -15.00 7.85
C GLN A 39 11.89 -14.20 7.51
N ASN A 40 11.75 -13.05 8.18
CA ASN A 40 10.74 -12.06 7.81
C ASN A 40 11.25 -11.26 6.60
N MET A 41 10.38 -11.02 5.63
CA MET A 41 10.72 -10.26 4.43
C MET A 41 9.78 -9.06 4.28
N GLY A 42 10.35 -7.85 4.38
CA GLY A 42 9.63 -6.64 4.00
C GLY A 42 9.43 -6.60 2.48
N LEU A 43 8.19 -6.46 2.03
CA LEU A 43 7.87 -6.42 0.60
C LEU A 43 7.21 -5.11 0.21
N GLU A 44 7.99 -4.28 -0.46
CA GLU A 44 7.47 -3.08 -1.08
C GLU A 44 6.74 -3.43 -2.38
N MET A 45 5.47 -3.00 -2.46
CA MET A 45 4.66 -3.10 -3.66
C MET A 45 4.07 -1.72 -3.97
N PHE A 46 4.35 -1.21 -5.18
CA PHE A 46 3.78 0.05 -5.61
C PHE A 46 2.39 -0.16 -6.18
N VAL A 47 1.37 0.16 -5.40
CA VAL A 47 -0.02 0.19 -5.88
C VAL A 47 -0.25 1.54 -6.55
N PRO A 48 -0.72 1.57 -7.82
CA PRO A 48 -0.93 2.82 -8.54
C PRO A 48 -1.97 3.71 -7.81
N PRO A 49 -1.86 5.05 -7.93
CA PRO A 49 -2.81 5.96 -7.31
C PRO A 49 -4.25 5.67 -7.77
N LEU A 50 -5.17 5.60 -6.80
CA LEU A 50 -6.58 5.33 -7.05
C LEU A 50 -7.41 6.58 -6.84
N ARG A 51 -8.48 6.74 -7.63
CA ARG A 51 -9.43 7.87 -7.51
C ARG A 51 -10.52 7.65 -6.46
N ARG A 52 -10.78 6.39 -6.10
CA ARG A 52 -11.73 5.97 -5.06
C ARG A 52 -11.23 4.71 -4.38
N ALA A 53 -11.76 4.41 -3.19
CA ALA A 53 -11.54 3.12 -2.58
C ALA A 53 -12.11 2.01 -3.48
N ILE A 54 -11.36 0.93 -3.66
CA ILE A 54 -11.79 -0.21 -4.48
C ILE A 54 -11.61 -1.52 -3.71
N PRO A 55 -12.54 -2.47 -3.87
CA PRO A 55 -12.30 -3.84 -3.46
C PRO A 55 -11.26 -4.49 -4.37
N ALA A 56 -10.40 -5.32 -3.79
CA ALA A 56 -9.40 -6.10 -4.48
C ALA A 56 -9.23 -7.48 -3.81
N GLU A 57 -8.64 -8.43 -4.52
CA GLU A 57 -8.24 -9.74 -4.01
C GLU A 57 -6.71 -9.76 -3.90
N LEU A 58 -6.18 -9.98 -2.70
CA LEU A 58 -4.79 -10.33 -2.49
C LEU A 58 -4.62 -11.82 -2.73
N HIS A 59 -3.83 -12.20 -3.73
CA HIS A 59 -3.57 -13.59 -4.08
C HIS A 59 -2.07 -13.89 -3.94
N ILE A 60 -1.75 -14.82 -3.05
CA ILE A 60 -0.41 -15.31 -2.78
C ILE A 60 -0.35 -16.77 -3.23
N TYR A 61 0.55 -17.09 -4.15
CA TYR A 61 0.71 -18.47 -4.62
C TYR A 61 2.15 -18.80 -5.00
N GLY A 62 2.53 -20.07 -4.87
CA GLY A 62 3.87 -20.55 -5.20
C GLY A 62 3.96 -22.07 -5.07
N LYS A 63 4.89 -22.67 -5.82
CA LYS A 63 5.16 -24.11 -5.81
C LYS A 63 6.61 -24.36 -5.44
N PHE A 64 6.83 -25.27 -4.50
CA PHE A 64 8.13 -25.58 -3.94
C PHE A 64 8.65 -26.91 -4.49
N ARG A 65 9.98 -27.10 -4.41
CA ARG A 65 10.65 -28.29 -4.94
C ARG A 65 10.18 -29.60 -4.34
N ASN A 66 9.73 -29.58 -3.08
CA ASN A 66 9.21 -30.76 -2.39
C ASN A 66 7.72 -31.04 -2.70
N GLY A 67 7.13 -30.31 -3.65
CA GLY A 67 5.71 -30.44 -4.00
C GLY A 67 4.75 -29.70 -3.06
N TYR A 68 5.26 -29.00 -2.05
CA TYR A 68 4.44 -28.08 -1.26
C TYR A 68 3.93 -26.95 -2.16
N GLU A 69 2.69 -26.54 -1.96
CA GLU A 69 2.05 -25.48 -2.73
C GLU A 69 1.36 -24.51 -1.78
N ILE A 70 1.60 -23.22 -1.98
CA ILE A 70 0.86 -22.14 -1.34
C ILE A 70 -0.12 -21.60 -2.37
N ASN A 71 -1.38 -21.44 -1.98
CA ASN A 71 -2.39 -20.76 -2.75
C ASN A 71 -3.42 -20.17 -1.79
N ARG A 72 -3.34 -18.87 -1.56
CA ARG A 72 -4.22 -18.12 -0.65
C ARG A 72 -4.73 -16.86 -1.30
N LYS A 73 -6.00 -16.59 -1.04
CA LYS A 73 -6.74 -15.45 -1.56
C LYS A 73 -7.50 -14.78 -0.42
N GLU A 74 -7.39 -13.47 -0.34
CA GLU A 74 -8.08 -12.67 0.67
C GLU A 74 -8.70 -11.43 0.04
N ASN A 75 -9.92 -11.09 0.47
CA ASN A 75 -10.58 -9.88 0.04
C ASN A 75 -10.08 -8.68 0.85
N VAL A 76 -9.60 -7.66 0.16
CA VAL A 76 -9.06 -6.44 0.76
C VAL A 76 -9.70 -5.20 0.15
N ILE A 77 -9.66 -4.08 0.88
CA ILE A 77 -10.10 -2.78 0.38
C ILE A 77 -8.87 -1.88 0.27
N ILE A 78 -8.56 -1.44 -0.95
CA ILE A 78 -7.51 -0.45 -1.17
C ILE A 78 -8.15 0.92 -1.00
N ARG A 79 -7.77 1.62 0.06
CA ARG A 79 -8.26 2.97 0.35
C ARG A 79 -7.37 4.01 -0.31
N LEU A 80 -7.94 5.19 -0.60
CA LEU A 80 -7.10 6.35 -0.84
C LEU A 80 -6.34 6.62 0.46
N LYS A 81 -5.01 6.68 0.35
CA LYS A 81 -4.22 7.36 1.35
C LYS A 81 -4.72 8.81 1.33
N SER A 82 -5.32 9.31 2.41
CA SER A 82 -5.61 10.74 2.57
C SER A 82 -4.28 11.45 2.77
N GLY A 83 -3.44 11.44 1.73
CA GLY A 83 -1.99 11.58 1.85
C GLY A 83 -1.51 12.98 2.19
N TYR A 84 -2.43 13.90 2.44
CA TYR A 84 -2.09 15.27 2.82
C TYR A 84 -3.08 15.81 3.84
N LEU A 85 -2.61 16.05 5.07
CA LEU A 85 -3.26 16.98 5.98
C LEU A 85 -2.89 18.38 5.51
N THR A 86 -3.86 19.10 4.92
CA THR A 86 -3.63 20.48 4.49
C THR A 86 -4.05 21.42 5.60
N LEU A 87 -3.09 22.12 6.20
CA LEU A 87 -3.34 23.17 7.17
C LEU A 87 -3.35 24.53 6.48
N ILE A 88 -4.38 25.32 6.76
CA ILE A 88 -4.50 26.69 6.26
C ILE A 88 -4.44 27.61 7.47
N GLN A 89 -3.46 28.52 7.48
CA GLN A 89 -3.31 29.52 8.53
C GLN A 89 -3.46 30.91 7.92
N THR A 90 -4.43 31.66 8.42
CA THR A 90 -4.57 33.08 8.09
C THR A 90 -3.67 33.93 8.98
N ASP A 91 -3.31 35.13 8.53
CA ASP A 91 -2.48 36.06 9.31
C ASP A 91 -3.20 36.58 10.56
N LYS A 92 -4.53 36.55 10.58
CA LYS A 92 -5.37 36.90 11.74
C LYS A 92 -6.76 36.25 11.66
N PRO A 93 -7.48 36.14 12.79
CA PRO A 93 -8.81 35.51 12.82
C PRO A 93 -9.96 36.40 12.33
N GLN A 94 -9.78 37.72 12.24
CA GLN A 94 -10.84 38.66 11.86
C GLN A 94 -10.32 39.83 11.01
N TYR A 95 -11.14 40.25 10.04
CA TYR A 95 -10.81 41.31 9.06
C TYR A 95 -11.90 42.37 9.04
N LYS A 96 -11.49 43.62 8.82
CA LYS A 96 -12.41 44.71 8.48
C LYS A 96 -12.71 44.69 6.98
N PRO A 97 -13.87 45.22 6.53
CA PRO A 97 -14.15 45.39 5.11
C PRO A 97 -13.03 46.16 4.39
N GLY A 98 -12.63 45.68 3.20
CA GLY A 98 -11.55 46.26 2.40
C GLY A 98 -10.13 45.80 2.78
N GLN A 99 -9.95 45.02 3.85
CA GLN A 99 -8.63 44.47 4.19
C GLN A 99 -8.27 43.24 3.34
N THR A 100 -7.01 43.18 2.90
CA THR A 100 -6.46 42.00 2.23
C THR A 100 -6.13 40.90 3.24
N VAL A 101 -6.61 39.69 2.98
CA VAL A 101 -6.28 38.47 3.76
C VAL A 101 -4.96 37.91 3.28
N ARG A 102 -4.03 37.65 4.21
CA ARG A 102 -2.81 36.88 3.92
C ARG A 102 -2.94 35.51 4.56
N PHE A 103 -2.58 34.46 3.84
CA PHE A 103 -2.66 33.10 4.37
C PHE A 103 -1.46 32.27 3.92
N ARG A 104 -1.21 31.20 4.66
CA ARG A 104 -0.21 30.18 4.37
C ARG A 104 -0.92 28.85 4.22
N VAL A 105 -0.45 28.06 3.27
CA VAL A 105 -0.92 26.69 3.02
C VAL A 105 0.25 25.77 3.32
N LEU A 106 0.04 24.83 4.23
CA LEU A 106 1.02 23.81 4.59
C LEU A 106 0.43 22.42 4.33
N PRO A 107 0.81 21.75 3.22
CA PRO A 107 0.52 20.35 3.03
C PRO A 107 1.49 19.50 3.85
N LEU A 108 0.96 18.70 4.78
CA LEU A 108 1.71 17.70 5.55
C LEU A 108 1.45 16.31 4.97
N ASN A 109 2.51 15.56 4.66
CA ASN A 109 2.44 14.15 4.32
C ASN A 109 2.59 13.28 5.58
N ASP A 110 2.18 12.02 5.49
CA ASP A 110 2.24 11.05 6.60
C ASP A 110 3.66 10.68 7.09
N ASP A 111 4.71 11.28 6.50
CA ASP A 111 6.12 11.03 6.86
C ASP A 111 6.67 12.10 7.82
N LEU A 112 5.83 13.08 8.21
CA LEU A 112 6.15 14.23 9.06
C LEU A 112 5.48 14.12 10.43
#